data_AF-A0A502XTG7-F1
#
_entry.id   AF-A0A502XTG7-F1
#
_cell.length_a   1.000
_cell.length_b   1.000
_cell.length_c   1.000
_cell.angle_alpha   90.00
_cell.angle_beta   90.00
_cell.angle_gamma   90.00
#
_symmetry.space_group_name_H-M   'P 1'
#
loop_
_entity.id
_entity.type
_entity.pdbx_description
1 polymer ?
#
loop_
_entity_poly.entity_id
_entity_poly.type
_entity_poly.pdbx_seq_one_letter_code
_entity_poly.pdbx_strand_id
1 'polypeptide(L)' 'RPVAQGAAGIVWAATLPDDGPTGGFFRDGKRLPW' A
#
# COMPACT_ATOMS: atom_id res chain seq x y z
N ARG A 1 -12.45 7.70 10.22
CA ARG A 1 -12.06 6.33 9.81
C ARG A 1 -11.37 5.65 10.98
N PRO A 2 -11.72 4.39 11.32
CA PRO A 2 -10.99 3.62 12.33
C PRO A 2 -9.52 3.44 11.97
N VAL A 3 -8.66 3.27 12.98
CA VAL A 3 -7.21 3.09 12.78
C VAL A 3 -6.90 1.93 11.84
N ALA A 4 -7.57 0.79 12.02
CA ALA A 4 -7.40 -0.39 11.16
C ALA A 4 -7.61 -0.08 9.67
N GLN A 5 -8.60 0.76 9.35
CA GLN A 5 -8.87 1.15 7.96
C GLN A 5 -7.77 2.06 7.40
N GLY A 6 -7.15 2.90 8.23
CA GLY A 6 -6.03 3.74 7.80
C GLY A 6 -4.72 2.96 7.64
N ALA A 7 -4.49 1.95 8.48
CA ALA A 7 -3.27 1.16 8.49
C ALA A 7 -3.21 0.08 7.37
N ALA A 8 -4.36 -0.32 6.81
CA ALA A 8 -4.45 -1.39 5.82
C ALA A 8 -3.50 -1.19 4.62
N GLY A 9 -3.37 0.04 4.09
CA GLY A 9 -2.46 0.33 2.98
C GLY A 9 -0.97 0.19 3.36
N ILE A 10 -0.61 0.52 4.59
CA ILE A 10 0.76 0.37 5.09
C ILE A 10 1.10 -1.09 5.30
N VAL A 11 0.19 -1.85 5.92
CA VAL A 11 0.37 -3.29 6.12
C VAL A 11 0.52 -4.00 4.77
N TRP A 12 -0.33 -3.69 3.79
CA TRP A 12 -0.19 -4.23 2.43
C TRP A 12 1.20 -3.96 1.84
N ALA A 13 1.68 -2.70 1.89
CA ALA A 13 2.99 -2.34 1.33
C ALA A 13 4.14 -3.05 2.04
N ALA A 14 4.02 -3.28 3.35
CA ALA A 14 5.04 -3.95 4.17
C ALA A 14 5.06 -5.48 3.99
N THR A 15 3.99 -6.07 3.45
CA THR A 15 3.86 -7.53 3.24
C THR A 15 3.92 -7.92 1.77
N LEU A 16 4.43 -7.05 0.91
CA LEU A 16 4.64 -7.40 -0.50
C LEU A 16 5.70 -8.51 -0.62
N PRO A 17 5.54 -9.44 -1.57
CA PRO A 17 6.62 -10.33 -1.97
C PRO A 17 7.83 -9.55 -2.52
N ASP A 18 8.98 -10.21 -2.59
CA ASP A 18 10.23 -9.59 -3.07
C ASP A 18 10.13 -9.06 -4.53
N ASP A 19 9.28 -9.68 -5.35
CA ASP A 19 8.97 -9.25 -6.73
C ASP A 19 7.78 -8.26 -6.81
N GLY A 20 7.36 -7.74 -5.66
CA GLY A 20 6.27 -6.78 -5.53
C GLY A 20 6.58 -5.40 -6.14
N PRO A 21 5.54 -4.57 -6.32
CA PRO A 21 5.69 -3.27 -6.94
C PRO A 21 6.55 -2.31 -6.11
N THR A 22 7.46 -1.58 -6.76
CA THR A 22 8.33 -0.58 -6.14
C THR A 22 8.26 0.77 -6.87
N GLY A 23 8.73 1.84 -6.22
CA GLY A 23 8.92 3.16 -6.85
C GLY A 23 7.64 3.91 -7.25
N GLY A 24 6.47 3.52 -6.74
CA GLY A 24 5.18 4.15 -7.07
C GLY A 24 4.48 4.78 -5.87
N PHE A 25 3.49 5.62 -6.15
CA PHE A 25 2.53 6.08 -5.15
C PHE A 25 1.32 5.15 -5.13
N PHE A 26 1.00 4.60 -3.97
CA PHE A 26 -0.06 3.62 -3.81
C PHE A 26 -1.05 4.02 -2.73
N ARG A 27 -2.32 3.69 -2.97
CA ARG A 27 -3.36 3.75 -1.95
C ARG A 27 -4.20 2.49 -2.07
N ASP A 28 -4.32 1.77 -0.95
CA ASP A 28 -5.12 0.54 -0.87
C ASP A 28 -4.75 -0.48 -1.96
N GLY A 29 -3.44 -0.64 -2.21
CA GLY A 29 -2.90 -1.55 -3.24
C GLY A 29 -3.02 -1.09 -4.69
N LYS A 30 -3.57 0.10 -4.94
CA LYS A 30 -3.72 0.66 -6.29
C LYS A 30 -2.69 1.75 -6.53
N ARG A 31 -1.99 1.68 -7.66
CA ARG A 31 -1.08 2.74 -8.11
C ARG A 31 -1.88 3.96 -8.51
N LEU A 32 -1.44 5.13 -8.04
CA LEU A 32 -2.01 6.41 -8.38
C LEU A 32 -0.98 7.26 -9.14
N PRO A 33 -1.43 8.15 -10.05
CA PRO A 33 -0.57 9.23 -10.52
C PRO A 33 -0.25 10.15 -9.34
N TRP A 34 0.96 10.69 -9.33
CA TRP A 34 1.38 11.73 -8.41
C TRP A 34 0.81 13.08 -8.83
#